data_AF-A0AAU4BSZ5-F1
#
_entry.id   AF-A0AAU4BSZ5-F1
#
_cell.length_a   1.000
_cell.length_b   1.000
_cell.length_c   1.000
_cell.angle_alpha   90.00
_cell.angle_beta   90.00
_cell.angle_gamma   90.00
#
_symmetry.space_group_name_H-M   'P 1'
#
loop_
_entity.id
_entity.type
_entity.pdbx_description
1 polymer ?
#
loop_
_entity_poly.entity_id
_entity_poly.type
_entity_poly.pdbx_seq_one_letter_code
_entity_poly.pdbx_strand_id
1 'polypeptide(L)'
;MTTPQPPGDGPAPGEPPQYVYGVTRSAAVLPPGMNGLDDRPVTLVHDGGACAALVSDLPGGRALGERDDLIAHQRVLNALVDAGTVVLPFRFGAAMADRAAVRKELLAAGTERLERLLDDLDGKVELRLKATYVQETVLREIMDAEPEIAELSRRLREVPPDIADAVYYDRVRLGELIAQAMGRRRERDGQALLDGAAPAAEAYTSTPPVREEDVLDASFLVHTDRRAEFERTVDDLGAAHHDRVRIRLIGPLAPYDFVPEV
;
A
#
# COMPACT_ATOMS: atom_id res chain seq x y z
N MET A 1 5.18 -18.38 67.27
CA MET A 1 5.48 -19.28 66.13
C MET A 1 4.28 -19.21 65.21
N THR A 2 4.36 -18.36 64.19
CA THR A 2 3.29 -18.13 63.22
C THR A 2 3.77 -18.69 61.89
N THR A 3 3.11 -19.75 61.44
CA THR A 3 3.37 -20.42 60.17
C THR A 3 3.07 -19.45 59.02
N PRO A 4 3.99 -19.23 58.06
CA PRO A 4 3.67 -18.48 56.86
C PRO A 4 2.78 -19.31 55.94
N GLN A 5 1.69 -18.68 55.51
CA GLN A 5 0.73 -19.17 54.52
C GLN A 5 1.40 -19.21 53.13
N PRO A 6 1.14 -20.23 52.30
CA PRO A 6 1.74 -20.29 50.96
C PRO A 6 1.16 -19.17 50.07
N PRO A 7 1.95 -18.61 49.14
CA PRO A 7 1.44 -17.67 48.16
C PRO A 7 0.40 -18.37 47.30
N GLY A 8 -0.78 -17.75 47.20
CA GLY A 8 -1.90 -18.25 46.39
C GLY A 8 -1.53 -18.33 44.91
N ASP A 9 -2.11 -19.33 44.26
CA ASP A 9 -2.03 -19.59 42.83
C ASP A 9 -2.18 -18.29 42.02
N GLY A 10 -1.13 -17.94 41.29
CA GLY A 10 -1.22 -16.95 40.22
C GLY A 10 -2.22 -17.43 39.15
N PRO A 11 -2.83 -16.52 38.39
CA PRO A 11 -3.73 -16.90 37.31
C PRO A 11 -3.03 -17.89 36.37
N ALA A 12 -3.74 -18.96 36.01
CA ALA A 12 -3.28 -19.92 35.00
C ALA A 12 -2.76 -19.15 33.77
N PRO A 13 -1.65 -19.57 33.14
CA PRO A 13 -1.12 -18.84 31.99
C PRO A 13 -2.21 -18.79 30.93
N GLY A 14 -2.79 -17.59 30.76
CA GLY A 14 -3.76 -17.32 29.70
C GLY A 14 -3.12 -17.62 28.36
N GLU A 15 -3.93 -18.02 27.39
CA GLU A 15 -3.45 -18.16 26.02
C GLU A 15 -2.72 -16.88 25.59
N PRO A 16 -1.61 -16.99 24.85
CA PRO A 16 -0.85 -15.82 24.44
C PRO A 16 -1.71 -14.92 23.55
N PRO A 17 -1.53 -13.59 23.62
CA PRO A 17 -2.16 -12.67 22.70
C PRO A 17 -1.88 -13.06 21.25
N GLN A 18 -2.85 -12.82 20.38
CA GLN A 18 -2.80 -13.23 18.99
C GLN A 18 -2.60 -12.02 18.10
N TYR A 19 -1.60 -12.06 17.23
CA TYR A 19 -1.46 -11.08 16.15
C TYR A 19 -2.31 -11.53 14.97
N VAL A 20 -3.13 -10.63 14.43
CA VAL A 20 -4.08 -10.91 13.33
C VAL A 20 -3.56 -10.27 12.05
N TYR A 21 -3.27 -11.09 11.04
CA TYR A 21 -2.84 -10.60 9.72
C TYR A 21 -4.03 -10.20 8.85
N GLY A 22 -5.14 -10.92 8.97
CA GLY A 22 -6.32 -10.74 8.15
C GLY A 22 -7.32 -11.89 8.30
N VAL A 23 -8.33 -11.88 7.45
CA VAL A 23 -9.37 -12.93 7.41
C VAL A 23 -9.39 -13.57 6.01
N THR A 24 -9.61 -14.87 5.93
CA THR A 24 -9.77 -15.62 4.68
C THR A 24 -10.96 -16.58 4.80
N ARG A 25 -11.24 -17.37 3.76
CA ARG A 25 -12.26 -18.42 3.80
C ARG A 25 -11.83 -19.54 4.75
N SER A 26 -12.81 -20.13 5.43
CA SER A 26 -12.59 -21.24 6.35
C SER A 26 -11.99 -22.49 5.69
N ALA A 27 -12.19 -22.65 4.38
CA ALA A 27 -11.61 -23.73 3.58
C ALA A 27 -10.22 -23.43 3.02
N ALA A 28 -9.64 -22.26 3.29
CA ALA A 28 -8.33 -21.88 2.78
C ALA A 28 -7.23 -22.83 3.29
N VAL A 29 -6.26 -23.12 2.42
CA VAL A 29 -5.09 -23.94 2.76
C VAL A 29 -3.88 -23.03 2.79
N LEU A 30 -3.24 -22.92 3.95
CA LEU A 30 -2.02 -22.12 4.08
C LEU A 30 -0.83 -22.84 3.40
N PRO A 31 0.03 -22.10 2.67
CA PRO A 31 1.31 -22.60 2.23
C PRO A 31 2.13 -23.20 3.39
N PRO A 32 2.84 -24.32 3.17
CA PRO A 32 3.58 -25.00 4.23
C PRO A 32 4.76 -24.14 4.72
N GLY A 33 5.00 -24.15 6.03
CA GLY A 33 6.12 -23.42 6.63
C GLY A 33 5.96 -21.89 6.60
N MET A 34 4.73 -21.40 6.46
CA MET A 34 4.44 -19.97 6.50
C MET A 34 4.69 -19.42 7.91
N ASN A 35 5.72 -18.58 8.01
CA ASN A 35 6.08 -17.87 9.22
C ASN A 35 5.80 -16.37 9.04
N GLY A 36 5.28 -15.77 10.11
CA GLY A 36 4.99 -14.35 10.16
C GLY A 36 6.00 -13.61 11.04
N LEU A 37 5.48 -12.78 11.91
CA LEU A 37 6.24 -11.97 12.86
C LEU A 37 7.13 -12.85 13.77
N ASP A 38 8.40 -12.46 13.96
CA ASP A 38 9.40 -13.19 14.75
C ASP A 38 9.47 -14.68 14.43
N ASP A 39 9.34 -15.01 13.14
CA ASP A 39 9.32 -16.38 12.63
C ASP A 39 8.25 -17.29 13.27
N ARG A 40 7.20 -16.69 13.87
CA ARG A 40 6.10 -17.44 14.46
C ARG A 40 5.25 -18.10 13.38
N PRO A 41 4.86 -19.38 13.56
CA PRO A 41 4.04 -20.06 12.58
C PRO A 41 2.68 -19.38 12.45
N VAL A 42 2.26 -19.13 11.22
CA VAL A 42 0.91 -18.62 10.92
C VAL A 42 -0.07 -19.78 10.91
N THR A 43 -1.21 -19.57 11.54
CA THR A 43 -2.28 -20.58 11.69
C THR A 43 -3.63 -19.95 11.43
N LEU A 44 -4.63 -20.80 11.16
CA LEU A 44 -6.02 -20.39 11.04
C LEU A 44 -6.77 -20.61 12.36
N VAL A 45 -7.50 -19.61 12.79
CA VAL A 45 -8.51 -19.73 13.85
C VAL A 45 -9.88 -19.74 13.20
N HIS A 46 -10.69 -20.74 13.55
CA HIS A 46 -12.06 -20.93 13.06
C HIS A 46 -13.06 -20.72 14.21
N ASP A 47 -14.23 -20.18 13.89
CA ASP A 47 -15.40 -20.10 14.77
C ASP A 47 -16.54 -21.06 14.36
N GLY A 48 -16.35 -21.80 13.26
CA GLY A 48 -17.37 -22.69 12.68
C GLY A 48 -18.17 -22.07 11.52
N GLY A 49 -17.92 -20.80 11.19
CA GLY A 49 -18.52 -20.12 10.04
C GLY A 49 -17.73 -20.29 8.73
N ALA A 50 -18.05 -19.48 7.72
CA ALA A 50 -17.42 -19.52 6.40
C ALA A 50 -16.06 -18.80 6.35
N CYS A 51 -15.66 -18.13 7.43
CA CYS A 51 -14.42 -17.36 7.54
C CYS A 51 -13.43 -18.00 8.54
N ALA A 52 -12.14 -17.69 8.37
CA ALA A 52 -11.08 -18.01 9.31
C ALA A 52 -10.11 -16.82 9.44
N ALA A 53 -9.62 -16.59 10.65
CA ALA A 53 -8.63 -15.54 10.92
C ALA A 53 -7.21 -16.10 10.77
N LEU A 54 -6.36 -15.37 10.05
CA LEU A 54 -4.93 -15.63 9.95
C LEU A 54 -4.23 -15.04 11.17
N VAL A 55 -3.65 -15.89 12.01
CA VAL A 55 -3.03 -15.46 13.26
C VAL A 55 -1.69 -16.12 13.53
N SER A 56 -0.87 -15.46 14.33
CA SER A 56 0.29 -16.05 15.00
C SER A 56 0.33 -15.57 16.45
N ASP A 57 1.03 -16.29 17.31
CA ASP A 57 1.27 -15.82 18.68
C ASP A 57 2.02 -14.49 18.62
N LEU A 58 1.53 -13.50 19.36
CA LEU A 58 2.16 -12.20 19.48
C LEU A 58 3.40 -12.34 20.39
N PRO A 59 4.60 -11.97 19.93
CA PRO A 59 5.82 -12.03 20.74
C PRO A 59 5.70 -11.14 21.97
N GLY A 60 5.86 -11.73 23.16
CA GLY A 60 5.98 -10.97 24.40
C GLY A 60 7.37 -10.33 24.54
N GLY A 61 7.45 -9.22 25.28
CA GLY A 61 8.73 -8.65 25.72
C GLY A 61 9.38 -7.63 24.78
N ARG A 62 8.75 -7.28 23.66
CA ARG A 62 9.14 -6.13 22.83
C ARG A 62 7.92 -5.42 22.24
N ALA A 63 8.07 -4.15 21.89
CA ALA A 63 7.04 -3.41 21.17
C ALA A 63 7.03 -3.82 19.69
N LEU A 64 5.82 -3.88 19.11
CA LEU A 64 5.63 -3.94 17.66
C LEU A 64 5.92 -2.57 17.06
N GLY A 65 6.40 -2.57 15.81
CA GLY A 65 6.49 -1.33 15.02
C GLY A 65 7.81 -1.15 14.30
N GLU A 66 8.67 -2.16 14.31
CA GLU A 66 9.89 -2.11 13.53
C GLU A 66 9.59 -2.37 12.04
N ARG A 67 10.50 -1.91 11.18
CA ARG A 67 10.39 -2.10 9.73
C ARG A 67 10.27 -3.57 9.35
N ASP A 68 11.03 -4.43 10.04
CA ASP A 68 11.06 -5.86 9.77
C ASP A 68 9.71 -6.53 10.12
N ASP A 69 9.02 -6.03 11.14
CA ASP A 69 7.67 -6.49 11.53
C ASP A 69 6.66 -6.22 10.42
N LEU A 70 6.69 -5.01 9.85
CA LEU A 70 5.82 -4.62 8.75
C LEU A 70 6.10 -5.47 7.50
N ILE A 71 7.37 -5.73 7.20
CA ILE A 71 7.76 -6.57 6.06
C ILE A 71 7.29 -8.02 6.29
N ALA A 72 7.43 -8.56 7.51
CA ALA A 72 6.95 -9.91 7.84
C ALA A 72 5.43 -10.02 7.68
N HIS A 73 4.68 -9.03 8.17
CA HIS A 73 3.23 -8.96 7.99
C HIS A 73 2.83 -8.96 6.50
N GLN A 74 3.44 -8.10 5.68
CA GLN A 74 3.15 -8.04 4.24
C GLN A 74 3.52 -9.34 3.53
N ARG A 75 4.62 -9.99 3.91
CA ARG A 75 5.08 -11.24 3.30
C ARG A 75 4.06 -12.35 3.48
N VAL A 76 3.45 -12.48 4.66
CA VAL A 76 2.39 -13.45 4.92
C VAL A 76 1.23 -13.26 3.96
N LEU A 77 0.70 -12.03 3.87
CA LEU A 77 -0.47 -11.73 3.06
C LEU A 77 -0.19 -11.87 1.56
N ASN A 78 0.96 -11.41 1.09
CA ASN A 78 1.35 -11.58 -0.32
C ASN A 78 1.52 -13.06 -0.69
N ALA A 79 2.06 -13.89 0.20
CA ALA A 79 2.19 -15.33 -0.05
C ALA A 79 0.83 -16.03 -0.18
N LEU A 80 -0.21 -15.56 0.51
CA LEU A 80 -1.59 -16.05 0.30
C LEU A 80 -2.11 -15.65 -1.08
N VAL A 81 -1.92 -14.39 -1.47
CA VAL A 81 -2.37 -13.87 -2.76
C VAL A 81 -1.67 -14.61 -3.91
N ASP A 82 -0.36 -14.85 -3.79
CA ASP A 82 0.43 -15.62 -4.76
C ASP A 82 -0.05 -17.09 -4.86
N ALA A 83 -0.55 -17.64 -3.75
CA ALA A 83 -1.16 -18.97 -3.71
C ALA A 83 -2.63 -18.98 -4.23
N GLY A 84 -3.16 -17.84 -4.70
CA GLY A 84 -4.53 -17.71 -5.18
C GLY A 84 -5.59 -17.74 -4.06
N THR A 85 -5.18 -17.50 -2.82
CA THR A 85 -6.09 -17.48 -1.67
C THR A 85 -6.60 -16.06 -1.44
N VAL A 86 -7.92 -15.87 -1.50
CA VAL A 86 -8.56 -14.59 -1.16
C VAL A 86 -8.29 -14.24 0.30
N VAL A 87 -7.87 -13.01 0.55
CA VAL A 87 -7.57 -12.53 1.91
C VAL A 87 -8.06 -11.10 2.07
N LEU A 88 -8.70 -10.85 3.21
CA LEU A 88 -9.06 -9.55 3.72
C LEU A 88 -7.92 -9.06 4.63
N PRO A 89 -6.98 -8.25 4.12
CA PRO A 89 -5.85 -7.80 4.92
C PRO A 89 -6.28 -6.86 6.04
N PHE A 90 -5.71 -7.05 7.23
CA PHE A 90 -5.87 -6.12 8.34
C PHE A 90 -4.69 -5.15 8.38
N ARG A 91 -4.90 -3.95 8.94
CA ARG A 91 -3.80 -3.01 9.14
C ARG A 91 -2.77 -3.60 10.11
N PHE A 92 -1.51 -3.28 9.85
CA PHE A 92 -0.40 -3.68 10.70
C PHE A 92 -0.65 -3.26 12.15
N GLY A 93 -0.47 -4.20 13.07
CA GLY A 93 -0.62 -3.96 14.51
C GLY A 93 -1.93 -4.44 15.10
N ALA A 94 -2.81 -5.06 14.32
CA ALA A 94 -4.02 -5.70 14.84
C ALA A 94 -3.66 -6.88 15.75
N ALA A 95 -3.98 -6.75 17.04
CA ALA A 95 -3.75 -7.78 18.06
C ALA A 95 -5.02 -8.00 18.90
N MET A 96 -5.24 -9.25 19.31
CA MET A 96 -6.35 -9.66 20.17
C MET A 96 -5.84 -10.37 21.41
N ALA A 97 -6.63 -10.33 22.49
CA ALA A 97 -6.23 -10.82 23.80
C ALA A 97 -5.86 -12.31 23.80
N ASP A 98 -6.58 -13.13 23.04
CA ASP A 98 -6.37 -14.56 22.89
C ASP A 98 -7.13 -15.10 21.66
N ARG A 99 -7.07 -16.42 21.41
CA ARG A 99 -7.81 -17.05 20.30
C ARG A 99 -9.32 -17.06 20.52
N ALA A 100 -9.80 -17.01 21.76
CA ALA A 100 -11.24 -16.94 22.04
C ALA A 100 -11.82 -15.58 21.64
N ALA A 101 -11.08 -14.48 21.89
CA ALA A 101 -11.40 -13.15 21.42
C ALA A 101 -11.44 -13.10 19.88
N VAL A 102 -10.45 -13.70 19.20
CA VAL A 102 -10.46 -13.81 17.73
C VAL A 102 -11.73 -14.51 17.22
N ARG A 103 -12.15 -15.62 17.84
CA ARG A 103 -13.38 -16.32 17.44
C ARG A 103 -14.63 -15.48 17.69
N LYS A 104 -14.76 -14.89 18.88
CA LYS A 104 -16.01 -14.26 19.32
C LYS A 104 -16.16 -12.83 18.84
N GLU A 105 -15.11 -12.03 18.97
CA GLU A 105 -15.14 -10.57 18.76
C GLU A 105 -14.82 -10.18 17.32
N LEU A 106 -14.01 -10.99 16.62
CA LEU A 106 -13.71 -10.76 15.20
C LEU A 106 -14.60 -11.59 14.28
N LEU A 107 -14.53 -12.93 14.37
CA LEU A 107 -15.20 -13.80 13.41
C LEU A 107 -16.72 -13.83 13.61
N ALA A 108 -17.20 -14.21 14.80
CA ALA A 108 -18.63 -14.38 15.06
C ALA A 108 -19.40 -13.05 15.09
N ALA A 109 -18.79 -11.95 15.55
CA ALA A 109 -19.42 -10.63 15.53
C ALA A 109 -19.43 -9.99 14.13
N GLY A 110 -18.49 -10.39 13.27
CA GLY A 110 -18.29 -9.81 11.95
C GLY A 110 -18.75 -10.66 10.77
N THR A 111 -19.33 -11.85 10.99
CA THR A 111 -19.56 -12.88 9.96
C THR A 111 -20.12 -12.35 8.64
N GLU A 112 -21.31 -11.73 8.66
CA GLU A 112 -21.98 -11.24 7.45
C GLU A 112 -21.21 -10.14 6.71
N ARG A 113 -20.42 -9.33 7.43
CA ARG A 113 -19.59 -8.28 6.83
C ARG A 113 -18.35 -8.90 6.20
N LEU A 114 -17.67 -9.79 6.92
CA LEU A 114 -16.44 -10.44 6.47
C LEU A 114 -16.70 -11.33 5.24
N GLU A 115 -17.80 -12.08 5.24
CA GLU A 115 -18.20 -12.92 4.11
C GLU A 115 -18.42 -12.11 2.84
N ARG A 116 -19.20 -11.02 2.92
CA ARG A 116 -19.43 -10.14 1.77
C ARG A 116 -18.15 -9.51 1.24
N LEU A 117 -17.27 -9.02 2.12
CA LEU A 117 -15.99 -8.46 1.68
C LEU A 117 -15.10 -9.50 1.01
N LEU A 118 -15.10 -10.75 1.49
CA LEU A 118 -14.39 -11.83 0.84
C LEU A 118 -15.04 -12.26 -0.48
N ASP A 119 -16.37 -12.18 -0.62
CA ASP A 119 -17.07 -12.41 -1.89
C ASP A 119 -16.67 -11.34 -2.92
N ASP A 120 -16.64 -10.07 -2.51
CA ASP A 120 -16.31 -8.93 -3.37
C ASP A 120 -14.86 -8.98 -3.87
N LEU A 121 -13.94 -9.56 -3.08
CA LEU A 121 -12.52 -9.68 -3.40
C LEU A 121 -12.13 -11.01 -4.05
N ASP A 122 -13.04 -11.99 -4.09
CA ASP A 122 -12.71 -13.32 -4.60
C ASP A 122 -12.31 -13.27 -6.08
N GLY A 123 -11.23 -13.97 -6.42
CA GLY A 123 -10.66 -13.96 -7.77
C GLY A 123 -10.12 -12.59 -8.24
N LYS A 124 -9.87 -11.65 -7.32
CA LYS A 124 -9.29 -10.33 -7.62
C LYS A 124 -7.98 -10.11 -6.87
N VAL A 125 -7.11 -9.30 -7.45
CA VAL A 125 -5.82 -8.90 -6.89
C VAL A 125 -5.63 -7.40 -7.01
N GLU A 126 -4.84 -6.82 -6.10
CA GLU A 126 -4.43 -5.43 -6.21
C GLU A 126 -3.12 -5.31 -6.99
N LEU A 127 -3.10 -4.39 -7.95
CA LEU A 127 -1.92 -3.95 -8.67
C LEU A 127 -1.76 -2.45 -8.48
N ARG A 128 -0.58 -2.03 -8.03
CA ARG A 128 -0.26 -0.62 -7.79
C ARG A 128 0.61 -0.06 -8.90
N LEU A 129 0.11 0.97 -9.56
CA LEU A 129 0.80 1.73 -10.60
C LEU A 129 1.42 2.97 -9.98
N LYS A 130 2.75 3.07 -10.05
CA LYS A 130 3.49 4.29 -9.71
C LYS A 130 4.11 4.87 -10.98
N ALA A 131 3.85 6.14 -11.24
CA ALA A 131 4.43 6.89 -12.34
C ALA A 131 5.20 8.09 -11.80
N THR A 132 6.45 8.28 -12.24
CA THR A 132 7.30 9.40 -11.83
C THR A 132 7.96 10.07 -13.02
N TYR A 133 8.10 11.39 -12.99
CA TYR A 133 8.79 12.11 -14.06
C TYR A 133 10.29 11.85 -14.06
N VAL A 134 10.87 11.84 -15.25
CA VAL A 134 12.30 12.08 -15.46
C VAL A 134 12.52 13.59 -15.37
N GLN A 135 12.98 14.07 -14.21
CA GLN A 135 13.07 15.48 -13.87
C GLN A 135 13.73 16.35 -14.96
N GLU A 136 14.87 15.91 -15.50
CA GLU A 136 15.59 16.66 -16.54
C GLU A 136 14.78 16.78 -17.85
N THR A 137 14.08 15.72 -18.25
CA THR A 137 13.25 15.70 -19.46
C THR A 137 12.07 16.64 -19.30
N VAL A 138 11.31 16.51 -18.21
CA VAL A 138 10.11 17.33 -18.01
C VAL A 138 10.44 18.81 -17.83
N LEU A 139 11.55 19.13 -17.15
CA LEU A 139 12.01 20.51 -17.03
C LEU A 139 12.37 21.09 -18.39
N ARG A 140 13.10 20.33 -19.23
CA ARG A 140 13.42 20.77 -20.60
C ARG A 140 12.15 21.05 -21.42
N GLU A 141 11.18 20.15 -21.36
CA GLU A 141 9.89 20.36 -22.03
C GLU A 141 9.13 21.61 -21.54
N ILE A 142 9.24 21.93 -20.25
CA ILE A 142 8.66 23.18 -19.69
C ILE A 142 9.38 24.39 -20.28
N MET A 143 10.71 24.37 -20.31
CA MET A 143 11.50 25.46 -20.90
C MET A 143 11.18 25.68 -22.37
N ASP A 144 10.99 24.60 -23.13
CA ASP A 144 10.69 24.66 -24.56
C ASP A 144 9.25 25.14 -24.83
N ALA A 145 8.30 24.80 -23.96
CA ALA A 145 6.88 25.14 -24.11
C ALA A 145 6.50 26.53 -23.56
N GLU A 146 7.23 27.04 -22.57
CA GLU A 146 6.89 28.28 -21.86
C GLU A 146 8.05 29.32 -21.94
N PRO A 147 8.07 30.18 -23.00
CA PRO A 147 9.16 31.12 -23.25
C PRO A 147 9.43 32.10 -22.10
N GLU A 148 8.41 32.45 -21.31
CA GLU A 148 8.56 33.31 -20.13
C GLU A 148 9.49 32.67 -19.08
N ILE A 149 9.29 31.37 -18.81
CA ILE A 149 10.11 30.59 -17.88
C ILE A 149 11.54 30.49 -18.42
N ALA A 150 11.67 30.22 -19.73
CA ALA A 150 12.96 30.18 -20.42
C ALA A 150 13.75 31.49 -20.28
N GLU A 151 13.08 32.61 -20.54
CA GLU A 151 13.68 33.94 -20.50
C GLU A 151 14.08 34.34 -19.08
N LEU A 152 13.22 34.10 -18.10
CA LEU A 152 13.52 34.41 -16.70
C LEU A 152 14.68 33.55 -16.16
N SER A 153 14.74 32.27 -16.52
CA SER A 153 15.85 31.37 -16.18
C SER A 153 17.18 31.79 -16.81
N ARG A 154 17.15 32.26 -18.07
CA ARG A 154 18.35 32.76 -18.75
C ARG A 154 18.87 34.03 -18.06
N ARG A 155 17.99 35.01 -17.84
CA ARG A 155 18.33 36.26 -17.15
C ARG A 155 18.97 36.00 -15.79
N LEU A 156 18.39 35.10 -15.00
CA LEU A 156 18.91 34.74 -13.68
C LEU A 156 20.26 34.01 -13.70
N ARG A 157 20.60 33.30 -14.78
CA ARG A 157 21.91 32.65 -14.96
C ARG A 157 23.02 33.65 -15.28
N GLU A 158 22.68 34.77 -15.90
CA GLU A 158 23.62 35.82 -16.29
C GLU A 158 23.90 36.84 -15.16
N VAL A 159 23.22 36.69 -14.00
CA VAL A 159 23.36 37.61 -12.86
C VAL A 159 24.71 37.42 -12.15
N PRO A 160 25.51 38.48 -12.00
CA PRO A 160 26.73 38.47 -11.21
C PRO A 160 26.49 38.16 -9.71
N PRO A 161 27.42 37.47 -9.02
CA PRO A 161 27.24 37.08 -7.61
C PRO A 161 27.06 38.25 -6.62
N ASP A 162 27.57 39.43 -6.97
CA ASP A 162 27.59 40.66 -6.18
C ASP A 162 26.25 41.40 -6.10
N ILE A 163 25.27 41.03 -6.94
CA ILE A 163 23.91 41.58 -6.93
C ILE A 163 22.84 40.49 -6.72
N ALA A 164 23.22 39.36 -6.14
CA ALA A 164 22.33 38.21 -5.91
C ALA A 164 21.06 38.55 -5.10
N ASP A 165 21.17 39.47 -4.15
CA ASP A 165 20.04 39.91 -3.31
C ASP A 165 19.00 40.72 -4.11
N ALA A 166 19.43 41.42 -5.17
CA ALA A 166 18.54 42.22 -6.02
C ALA A 166 17.61 41.36 -6.90
N VAL A 167 17.96 40.10 -7.12
CA VAL A 167 17.21 39.15 -7.97
C VAL A 167 16.48 38.07 -7.16
N TYR A 168 16.39 38.23 -5.84
CA TYR A 168 15.68 37.29 -4.96
C TYR A 168 14.23 37.05 -5.41
N TYR A 169 13.48 38.13 -5.66
CA TYR A 169 12.08 38.05 -6.10
C TYR A 169 11.94 37.34 -7.45
N ASP A 170 12.86 37.58 -8.38
CA ASP A 170 12.86 36.91 -9.69
C ASP A 170 13.14 35.40 -9.56
N ARG A 171 14.02 34.99 -8.64
CA ARG A 171 14.27 33.56 -8.34
C ARG A 171 13.03 32.89 -7.75
N VAL A 172 12.36 33.54 -6.80
CA VAL A 172 11.09 33.04 -6.25
C VAL A 172 10.05 32.90 -7.35
N ARG A 173 9.91 33.94 -8.18
CA ARG A 173 8.96 33.93 -9.30
C ARG A 173 9.24 32.81 -10.31
N LEU A 174 10.50 32.55 -10.65
CA LEU A 174 10.87 31.44 -11.51
C LEU A 174 10.44 30.09 -10.90
N GLY A 175 10.72 29.90 -9.61
CA GLY A 175 10.30 28.69 -8.88
C GLY A 175 8.79 28.48 -8.90
N GLU A 176 8.01 29.54 -8.65
CA GLU A 176 6.55 29.51 -8.72
C GLU A 176 6.04 29.11 -10.11
N LEU A 177 6.60 29.70 -11.17
CA LEU A 177 6.19 29.40 -12.55
C LEU A 177 6.48 27.94 -12.92
N ILE A 178 7.67 27.43 -12.55
CA ILE A 178 8.04 26.02 -12.77
C ILE A 178 7.10 25.09 -11.99
N ALA A 179 6.85 25.38 -10.71
CA ALA A 179 5.96 24.57 -9.88
C ALA A 179 4.52 24.52 -10.44
N GLN A 180 4.00 25.65 -10.93
CA GLN A 180 2.70 25.71 -11.59
C GLN A 180 2.67 24.92 -12.90
N ALA A 181 3.71 25.05 -13.73
CA ALA A 181 3.83 24.30 -14.98
C ALA A 181 3.91 22.78 -14.74
N MET A 182 4.71 22.36 -13.75
CA MET A 182 4.79 20.97 -13.29
C MET A 182 3.43 20.48 -12.79
N GLY A 183 2.72 21.27 -11.98
CA GLY A 183 1.40 20.92 -11.45
C GLY A 183 0.37 20.65 -12.55
N ARG A 184 0.24 21.56 -13.55
CA ARG A 184 -0.67 21.39 -14.70
C ARG A 184 -0.33 20.14 -15.51
N ARG A 185 0.96 19.89 -15.77
CA ARG A 185 1.41 18.71 -16.50
C ARG A 185 1.11 17.43 -15.74
N ARG A 186 1.41 17.39 -14.44
CA ARG A 186 1.11 16.26 -13.56
C ARG A 186 -0.37 15.90 -13.57
N GLU A 187 -1.25 16.87 -13.41
CA GLU A 187 -2.70 16.63 -13.43
C GLU A 187 -3.14 16.03 -14.76
N ARG A 188 -2.69 16.60 -15.89
CA ARG A 188 -3.00 16.10 -17.23
C ARG A 188 -2.47 14.69 -17.47
N ASP A 189 -1.19 14.46 -17.18
CA ASP A 189 -0.52 13.18 -17.47
C ASP A 189 -1.01 12.09 -16.51
N GLY A 190 -1.21 12.40 -15.24
CA GLY A 190 -1.79 11.50 -14.25
C GLY A 190 -3.20 11.07 -14.64
N GLN A 191 -4.04 12.01 -15.09
CA GLN A 191 -5.38 11.68 -15.59
C GLN A 191 -5.33 10.82 -16.85
N ALA A 192 -4.44 11.09 -17.79
CA ALA A 192 -4.29 10.27 -19.00
C ALA A 192 -3.88 8.82 -18.68
N LEU A 193 -2.97 8.63 -17.72
CA LEU A 193 -2.57 7.31 -17.24
C LEU A 193 -3.74 6.58 -16.54
N LEU A 194 -4.50 7.29 -15.71
CA LEU A 194 -5.69 6.74 -15.06
C LEU A 194 -6.75 6.32 -16.09
N ASP A 195 -7.09 7.21 -17.03
CA ASP A 195 -8.10 6.96 -18.06
C ASP A 195 -7.70 5.78 -18.97
N GLY A 196 -6.41 5.59 -19.21
CA GLY A 196 -5.88 4.47 -19.97
C GLY A 196 -5.94 3.14 -19.21
N ALA A 197 -5.64 3.13 -17.91
CA ALA A 197 -5.57 1.91 -17.11
C ALA A 197 -6.94 1.48 -16.53
N ALA A 198 -7.80 2.43 -16.16
CA ALA A 198 -9.07 2.16 -15.48
C ALA A 198 -10.01 1.18 -16.22
N PRO A 199 -10.15 1.20 -17.56
CA PRO A 199 -11.04 0.26 -18.27
C PRO A 199 -10.63 -1.22 -18.15
N ALA A 200 -9.36 -1.49 -17.84
CA ALA A 200 -8.85 -2.84 -17.64
C ALA A 200 -8.96 -3.32 -16.19
N ALA A 201 -9.47 -2.51 -15.27
CA ALA A 201 -9.66 -2.82 -13.86
C ALA A 201 -11.15 -2.84 -13.47
N GLU A 202 -11.47 -3.53 -12.38
CA GLU A 202 -12.82 -3.53 -11.77
C GLU A 202 -13.06 -2.24 -10.99
N ALA A 203 -12.05 -1.80 -10.25
CA ALA A 203 -12.07 -0.57 -9.47
C ALA A 203 -10.65 0.00 -9.35
N TYR A 204 -10.55 1.28 -9.04
CA TYR A 204 -9.28 1.91 -8.74
C TYR A 204 -9.43 2.96 -7.63
N THR A 205 -8.32 3.25 -6.98
CA THR A 205 -8.18 4.37 -6.04
C THR A 205 -6.83 5.03 -6.25
N SER A 206 -6.77 6.34 -6.04
CA SER A 206 -5.57 7.14 -6.26
C SER A 206 -5.19 7.88 -5.00
N THR A 207 -3.91 7.83 -4.64
CA THR A 207 -3.35 8.67 -3.59
C THR A 207 -2.80 9.95 -4.22
N PRO A 208 -3.00 11.12 -3.60
CA PRO A 208 -2.36 12.35 -4.05
C PRO A 208 -0.83 12.19 -4.12
N PRO A 209 -0.19 12.55 -5.24
CA PRO A 209 1.26 12.59 -5.35
C PRO A 209 1.90 13.41 -4.21
N VAL A 210 2.95 12.87 -3.58
CA VAL A 210 3.60 13.51 -2.42
C VAL A 210 4.84 14.29 -2.85
N ARG A 211 5.62 13.74 -3.78
CA ARG A 211 6.81 14.39 -4.32
C ARG A 211 6.48 15.20 -5.57
N GLU A 212 7.33 16.16 -5.90
CA GLU A 212 7.13 17.00 -7.09
C GLU A 212 7.19 16.19 -8.39
N GLU A 213 8.05 15.17 -8.41
CA GLU A 213 8.21 14.24 -9.53
C GLU A 213 7.14 13.15 -9.62
N ASP A 214 6.35 12.94 -8.57
CA ASP A 214 5.31 11.91 -8.58
C ASP A 214 4.18 12.33 -9.54
N VAL A 215 3.87 11.49 -10.52
CA VAL A 215 2.82 11.74 -11.51
C VAL A 215 1.52 11.10 -11.09
N LEU A 216 1.59 9.81 -10.75
CA LEU A 216 0.45 8.99 -10.37
C LEU A 216 0.89 7.94 -9.35
N ASP A 217 0.08 7.76 -8.33
CA ASP A 217 0.18 6.66 -7.39
C ASP A 217 -1.23 6.09 -7.17
N ALA A 218 -1.55 5.01 -7.87
CA ALA A 218 -2.89 4.44 -7.89
C ALA A 218 -2.86 2.92 -7.74
N SER A 219 -3.84 2.40 -7.02
CA SER A 219 -4.08 0.98 -6.84
C SER A 219 -5.29 0.59 -7.67
N PHE A 220 -5.20 -0.55 -8.35
CA PHE A 220 -6.21 -1.10 -9.25
C PHE A 220 -6.59 -2.50 -8.75
N LEU A 221 -7.89 -2.74 -8.61
CA LEU A 221 -8.43 -4.04 -8.32
C LEU A 221 -8.71 -4.73 -9.66
N VAL A 222 -8.02 -5.82 -9.92
CA VAL A 222 -8.04 -6.51 -11.22
C VAL A 222 -8.40 -7.97 -10.99
N HIS A 223 -9.29 -8.51 -11.82
CA HIS A 223 -9.55 -9.95 -11.80
C HIS A 223 -8.30 -10.73 -12.20
N THR A 224 -8.00 -11.81 -11.49
CA THR A 224 -6.78 -12.60 -11.67
C THR A 224 -6.66 -13.16 -13.09
N ASP A 225 -7.77 -13.49 -13.75
CA ASP A 225 -7.83 -13.97 -15.14
C ASP A 225 -7.55 -12.86 -16.18
N ARG A 226 -7.81 -11.60 -15.84
CA ARG A 226 -7.53 -10.42 -16.67
C ARG A 226 -6.21 -9.73 -16.33
N ARG A 227 -5.45 -10.23 -15.35
CA ARG A 227 -4.16 -9.65 -14.94
C ARG A 227 -3.21 -9.40 -16.12
N ALA A 228 -3.02 -10.38 -17.00
CA ALA A 228 -2.12 -10.26 -18.15
C ALA A 228 -2.60 -9.24 -19.19
N GLU A 229 -3.91 -8.98 -19.27
CA GLU A 229 -4.47 -7.90 -20.08
C GLU A 229 -4.10 -6.54 -19.48
N PHE A 230 -4.30 -6.37 -18.17
CA PHE A 230 -3.94 -5.14 -17.46
C PHE A 230 -2.44 -4.83 -17.54
N GLU A 231 -1.58 -5.82 -17.35
CA GLU A 231 -0.12 -5.66 -17.47
C GLU A 231 0.27 -5.13 -18.87
N ARG A 232 -0.32 -5.67 -19.94
CA ARG A 232 -0.09 -5.17 -21.31
C ARG A 232 -0.57 -3.74 -21.52
N THR A 233 -1.74 -3.39 -20.98
CA THR A 233 -2.24 -2.00 -21.03
C THR A 233 -1.26 -1.03 -20.37
N VAL A 234 -0.68 -1.43 -19.23
CA VAL A 234 0.33 -0.62 -18.52
C VAL A 234 1.64 -0.52 -19.33
N ASP A 235 2.06 -1.60 -19.98
CA ASP A 235 3.23 -1.59 -20.87
C ASP A 235 3.03 -0.64 -22.06
N ASP A 236 1.86 -0.65 -22.68
CA ASP A 236 1.51 0.25 -23.80
C ASP A 236 1.50 1.72 -23.35
N LEU A 237 0.95 2.01 -22.16
CA LEU A 237 1.04 3.34 -21.54
C LEU A 237 2.49 3.74 -21.26
N GLY A 238 3.30 2.80 -20.77
CA GLY A 238 4.73 2.99 -20.56
C GLY A 238 5.45 3.39 -21.85
N ALA A 239 5.18 2.68 -22.95
CA ALA A 239 5.77 2.97 -24.26
C ALA A 239 5.37 4.36 -24.78
N ALA A 240 4.10 4.76 -24.60
CA ALA A 240 3.60 6.07 -25.03
C ALA A 240 4.24 7.24 -24.26
N HIS A 241 4.76 7.01 -23.05
CA HIS A 241 5.30 8.05 -22.17
C HIS A 241 6.80 7.88 -21.80
N HIS A 242 7.48 6.89 -22.39
CA HIS A 242 8.77 6.35 -21.92
C HIS A 242 9.90 7.38 -21.75
N ASP A 243 9.92 8.44 -22.57
CA ASP A 243 10.99 9.45 -22.55
C ASP A 243 10.94 10.34 -21.30
N ARG A 244 9.74 10.52 -20.72
CA ARG A 244 9.50 11.52 -19.67
C ARG A 244 8.87 10.95 -18.40
N VAL A 245 8.19 9.80 -18.47
CA VAL A 245 7.56 9.15 -17.31
C VAL A 245 8.12 7.74 -17.14
N ARG A 246 8.61 7.44 -15.94
CA ARG A 246 8.95 6.10 -15.50
C ARG A 246 7.74 5.49 -14.83
N ILE A 247 7.20 4.44 -15.43
CA ILE A 247 6.08 3.68 -14.88
C ILE A 247 6.62 2.41 -14.21
N ARG A 248 6.10 2.11 -13.03
CA ARG A 248 6.37 0.88 -12.28
C ARG A 248 5.05 0.28 -11.84
N LEU A 249 4.84 -0.98 -12.21
CA LEU A 249 3.75 -1.79 -11.69
C LEU A 249 4.24 -2.66 -10.53
N ILE A 250 3.49 -2.70 -9.44
CA ILE A 250 3.82 -3.43 -8.21
C ILE A 250 2.65 -4.34 -7.86
N GLY A 251 2.93 -5.64 -7.71
CA GLY A 251 1.96 -6.63 -7.27
C GLY A 251 2.23 -8.01 -7.88
N PRO A 252 1.32 -8.97 -7.65
CA PRO A 252 0.04 -8.81 -6.98
C PRO A 252 0.21 -8.53 -5.47
N LEU A 253 -0.65 -7.69 -4.91
CA LEU A 253 -0.68 -7.35 -3.49
C LEU A 253 -1.99 -7.83 -2.86
N ALA A 254 -1.98 -7.99 -1.54
CA ALA A 254 -3.23 -8.05 -0.80
C ALA A 254 -4.00 -6.72 -0.95
N PRO A 255 -5.33 -6.76 -1.08
CA PRO A 255 -6.13 -5.61 -1.49
C PRO A 255 -6.36 -4.59 -0.37
N TYR A 256 -5.29 -4.01 0.18
CA TYR A 256 -5.36 -3.06 1.30
C TYR A 256 -6.19 -1.82 0.97
N ASP A 257 -6.09 -1.34 -0.27
CA ASP A 257 -6.71 -0.07 -0.68
C ASP A 257 -8.19 -0.23 -1.06
N PHE A 258 -8.70 -1.46 -1.08
CA PHE A 258 -10.09 -1.81 -1.43
C PHE A 258 -10.89 -2.38 -0.26
N VAL A 259 -10.33 -2.33 0.95
CA VAL A 259 -10.97 -2.83 2.16
C VAL A 259 -11.37 -1.66 3.05
N PRO A 260 -12.67 -1.55 3.45
CA PRO A 260 -13.09 -0.55 4.43
C PRO A 260 -12.37 -0.76 5.76
N GLU A 261 -12.08 0.31 6.51
CA GLU A 261 -11.46 0.19 7.84
C GLU A 261 -12.22 -0.84 8.70
N VAL A 262 -11.53 -1.94 9.05
CA VAL A 262 -12.07 -3.05 9.84
C VAL A 262 -11.70 -2.88 11.29
#